data_AF-A0A419AZL4-F1
#
_entry.id   AF-A0A419AZL4-F1
#
_cell.length_a   1.000
_cell.length_b   1.000
_cell.length_c   1.000
_cell.angle_alpha   90.00
_cell.angle_beta   90.00
_cell.angle_gamma   90.00
#
_symmetry.space_group_name_H-M   'P 1'
#
loop_
_entity.id
_entity.type
_entity.pdbx_description
1 polymer ?
#
loop_
_entity_poly.entity_id
_entity_poly.type
_entity_poly.pdbx_seq_one_letter_code
_entity_poly.pdbx_strand_id
1 'polypeptide(L)'
;MHLEVSQNESLIFDALGLGSQISDMEMLGNIVEEIIQSGHSISNKAIIVKLIHKIETEANAVFQEKYRALLELIVYKTQDDFLI
;
A
#
# COMPACT_ATOMS: atom_id res chain seq x y z
N MET A 1 18.98 6.19 -29.20
CA MET A 1 17.83 5.37 -28.79
C MET A 1 17.41 5.87 -27.41
N HIS A 2 16.50 6.84 -27.36
CA HIS A 2 15.94 7.35 -26.12
C HIS A 2 14.71 6.51 -25.80
N LEU A 3 14.77 5.71 -24.73
CA LEU A 3 13.63 4.98 -24.22
C LEU A 3 12.83 5.96 -23.36
N GLU A 4 11.86 6.62 -23.98
CA GLU A 4 10.77 7.28 -23.27
C GLU A 4 9.94 6.16 -22.61
N VAL A 5 10.26 5.84 -21.36
CA VAL A 5 9.42 5.01 -20.50
C VAL A 5 8.15 5.83 -20.25
N SER A 6 7.15 5.47 -21.02
CA SER A 6 5.95 6.24 -21.24
C SER A 6 5.07 6.20 -19.99
N GLN A 7 4.70 7.39 -19.50
CA GLN A 7 3.84 7.63 -18.33
C GLN A 7 2.36 7.25 -18.59
N ASN A 8 2.12 6.32 -19.51
CA ASN A 8 0.82 5.98 -20.06
C ASN A 8 0.24 4.68 -19.48
N GLU A 9 0.99 3.90 -18.71
CA GLU A 9 0.46 2.70 -18.03
C GLU A 9 -0.48 3.05 -16.87
N SER A 10 -0.30 4.20 -16.21
CA SER A 10 -1.15 4.65 -15.10
C SER A 10 -2.49 5.25 -15.56
N LEU A 11 -2.62 5.69 -16.82
CA LEU A 11 -3.81 6.41 -17.31
C LEU A 11 -4.86 5.48 -17.93
N ILE A 12 -4.48 4.25 -18.30
CA ILE A 12 -5.41 3.28 -18.91
C ILE A 12 -6.36 2.69 -17.85
N PHE A 13 -5.92 2.57 -16.59
CA PHE A 13 -6.75 2.06 -15.50
C PHE A 13 -7.91 3.01 -15.12
N ASP A 14 -7.74 4.31 -15.32
CA ASP A 14 -8.72 5.33 -14.91
C ASP A 14 -9.84 5.53 -15.96
N ALA A 15 -9.56 5.22 -17.24
CA ALA A 15 -10.45 5.54 -18.37
C ALA A 15 -11.64 4.57 -18.57
N LEU A 16 -11.72 3.45 -17.84
CA LEU A 16 -12.74 2.41 -18.04
C LEU A 16 -13.97 2.49 -17.12
N GLY A 17 -14.11 3.50 -16.28
CA GLY A 17 -15.37 3.75 -15.55
C GLY A 17 -15.80 2.62 -14.60
N LEU A 18 -14.87 1.74 -14.22
CA LEU A 18 -14.99 0.88 -13.05
C LEU A 18 -14.42 1.69 -11.90
N GLY A 19 -15.24 2.13 -10.95
CA GLY A 19 -14.75 2.72 -9.71
C GLY A 19 -13.76 1.75 -9.08
N SER A 20 -12.47 2.03 -9.27
CA SER A 20 -11.39 1.09 -9.05
C SER A 20 -11.34 0.75 -7.56
N GLN A 21 -11.91 -0.39 -7.20
CA GLN A 21 -11.65 -0.98 -5.89
C GLN A 21 -10.18 -1.38 -5.89
N ILE A 22 -9.30 -0.47 -5.46
CA ILE A 22 -7.89 -0.78 -5.24
C ILE A 22 -7.83 -2.05 -4.39
N SER A 23 -7.19 -3.09 -4.94
CA SER A 23 -7.05 -4.38 -4.28
C SER A 23 -6.10 -4.26 -3.10
N ASP A 24 -6.24 -5.10 -2.08
CA ASP A 24 -5.38 -5.08 -0.89
C ASP A 24 -3.89 -5.23 -1.25
N MET A 25 -3.59 -6.01 -2.30
CA MET A 25 -2.24 -6.19 -2.83
C MET A 25 -1.69 -4.91 -3.49
N GLU A 26 -2.52 -4.18 -4.23
CA GLU A 26 -2.12 -2.89 -4.84
C GLU A 26 -1.90 -1.83 -3.76
N MET A 27 -2.75 -1.82 -2.73
CA MET A 27 -2.59 -0.94 -1.58
C MET A 27 -1.29 -1.22 -0.81
N LEU A 28 -0.97 -2.50 -0.58
CA LEU A 28 0.33 -2.90 0.00
C LEU A 28 1.50 -2.54 -0.92
N GLY A 29 1.37 -2.73 -2.23
CA GLY A 29 2.37 -2.34 -3.22
C GLY A 29 2.71 -0.86 -3.11
N ASN A 30 1.69 0.00 -3.12
CA ASN A 30 1.84 1.44 -2.94
C ASN A 30 2.56 1.79 -1.62
N ILE A 31 2.19 1.14 -0.51
CA ILE A 31 2.84 1.36 0.79
C ILE A 31 4.32 1.00 0.76
N VAL A 32 4.66 -0.14 0.13
CA VAL A 32 6.04 -0.59 -0.02
C VAL A 32 6.84 0.38 -0.89
N GLU A 33 6.28 0.83 -2.02
CA GLU A 33 6.90 1.84 -2.87
C GLU A 33 7.17 3.14 -2.11
N GLU A 34 6.21 3.64 -1.33
CA GLU A 34 6.40 4.84 -0.51
C GLU A 34 7.52 4.67 0.54
N ILE A 35 7.67 3.48 1.11
CA ILE A 35 8.76 3.19 2.07
C ILE A 35 10.12 3.22 1.37
N ILE A 36 10.22 2.60 0.18
CA ILE A 36 11.43 2.59 -0.64
C ILE A 36 11.80 4.03 -1.06
N GLN A 37 10.82 4.81 -1.53
CA GLN A 37 11.02 6.21 -1.93
C GLN A 37 11.47 7.10 -0.76
N SER A 38 11.04 6.77 0.46
CA SER A 38 11.49 7.44 1.69
C SER A 38 12.91 7.01 2.12
N GLY A 39 13.58 6.13 1.37
CA GLY A 39 14.92 5.62 1.69
C GLY A 39 14.98 4.65 2.86
N HIS A 40 13.83 4.12 3.31
CA HIS A 40 13.77 3.20 4.44
C HIS A 40 13.78 1.74 3.97
N SER A 41 14.35 0.86 4.79
CA SER A 41 14.29 -0.58 4.54
C SER A 41 12.87 -1.11 4.75
N ILE A 42 12.41 -1.95 3.81
CA ILE A 42 11.12 -2.62 3.91
C ILE A 42 11.20 -3.63 5.05
N SER A 43 10.40 -3.39 6.09
CA SER A 43 10.29 -4.26 7.26
C SER A 43 8.85 -4.23 7.75
N ASN A 44 8.43 -5.26 8.47
CA ASN A 44 7.08 -5.31 9.05
C ASN A 44 6.82 -4.07 9.93
N LYS A 45 7.84 -3.61 10.66
CA LYS A 45 7.78 -2.35 11.44
C LYS A 45 7.53 -1.12 10.54
N ALA A 46 8.25 -0.99 9.43
CA ALA A 46 8.06 0.13 8.51
C ALA A 46 6.67 0.12 7.86
N ILE A 47 6.18 -1.06 7.47
CA ILE A 47 4.85 -1.26 6.90
C ILE A 47 3.76 -0.89 7.91
N ILE A 48 3.87 -1.39 9.16
CA ILE A 48 2.94 -1.08 10.24
C ILE A 48 2.88 0.42 10.51
N VAL A 49 4.03 1.09 10.65
CA VAL A 49 4.08 2.54 10.90
C VAL A 49 3.42 3.32 9.75
N LYS A 50 3.70 2.92 8.50
CA LYS A 50 3.11 3.57 7.32
C LYS A 50 1.61 3.36 7.23
N LEU A 51 1.11 2.15 7.55
CA LEU A 51 -0.31 1.84 7.62
C LEU A 51 -1.04 2.67 8.68
N ILE A 52 -0.46 2.81 9.88
CA ILE A 52 -1.03 3.66 10.94
C ILE A 52 -1.13 5.11 10.45
N HIS A 53 -0.06 5.64 9.85
CA HIS A 53 -0.07 7.00 9.33
C HIS A 53 -1.13 7.21 8.23
N LYS A 54 -1.32 6.24 7.34
CA LYS A 54 -2.39 6.27 6.33
C LYS A 54 -3.78 6.27 6.99
N ILE A 55 -4.01 5.44 8.01
CA ILE A 55 -5.30 5.40 8.74
C ILE A 55 -5.60 6.76 9.38
N GLU A 56 -4.61 7.44 9.95
CA GLU A 56 -4.79 8.74 10.62
C GLU A 56 -5.03 9.90 9.65
N THR A 57 -4.49 9.81 8.43
CA THR A 57 -4.55 10.86 7.41
C THR A 57 -5.63 10.65 6.36
N GLU A 58 -6.15 9.42 6.24
CA GLU A 58 -7.18 9.05 5.28
C GLU A 58 -8.55 9.59 5.70
N ALA A 59 -9.19 10.36 4.82
CA ALA A 59 -10.52 10.91 5.03
C ALA A 59 -11.63 9.96 4.55
N ASN A 60 -11.31 9.04 3.65
CA ASN A 60 -12.28 8.09 3.12
C ASN A 60 -12.37 6.85 4.02
N ALA A 61 -13.51 6.69 4.68
CA ALA A 61 -13.78 5.57 5.59
C ALA A 61 -13.59 4.18 4.95
N VAL A 62 -13.83 4.02 3.64
CA VAL A 62 -13.63 2.74 2.94
C VAL A 62 -12.14 2.39 2.85
N PHE A 63 -11.31 3.37 2.49
CA PHE A 63 -9.87 3.16 2.44
C PHE A 63 -9.27 3.02 3.84
N GLN A 64 -9.79 3.77 4.81
CA GLN A 64 -9.39 3.65 6.21
C GLN A 64 -9.64 2.24 6.75
N GLU A 65 -10.78 1.63 6.44
CA GLU A 65 -11.09 0.25 6.83
C GLU A 65 -10.17 -0.76 6.13
N LYS A 66 -9.86 -0.57 4.84
CA LYS A 66 -8.88 -1.42 4.13
C LYS A 66 -7.49 -1.35 4.77
N TYR A 67 -7.01 -0.16 5.09
CA TYR A 67 -5.73 0.00 5.80
C TYR A 67 -5.76 -0.68 7.19
N ARG A 68 -6.90 -0.63 7.90
CA ARG A 68 -7.08 -1.32 9.19
C ARG A 68 -7.02 -2.84 9.02
N ALA A 69 -7.74 -3.40 8.04
CA ALA A 69 -7.71 -4.83 7.75
C ALA A 69 -6.30 -5.33 7.37
N LEU A 70 -5.58 -4.55 6.56
CA LEU A 70 -4.19 -4.83 6.23
C LEU A 70 -3.27 -4.78 7.45
N LEU A 71 -3.45 -3.78 8.32
CA LEU A 71 -2.67 -3.66 9.55
C LEU A 71 -2.87 -4.88 10.46
N GLU A 72 -4.12 -5.32 10.65
CA GLU A 72 -4.43 -6.51 11.45
C GLU A 72 -3.78 -7.76 10.85
N LEU A 73 -3.86 -7.95 9.53
CA LEU A 73 -3.23 -9.08 8.85
C LEU A 73 -1.71 -9.09 9.03
N ILE A 74 -1.04 -7.95 8.82
CA ILE A 74 0.41 -7.85 8.94
C ILE A 74 0.85 -8.06 10.39
N VAL A 75 0.15 -7.50 11.38
CA VAL A 75 0.45 -7.72 12.80
C VAL A 75 0.28 -9.19 13.16
N TYR A 76 -0.83 -9.82 12.75
CA TYR A 76 -1.08 -11.23 12.99
C TYR A 76 0.03 -12.12 12.40
N LYS A 77 0.39 -11.90 11.13
CA LYS A 77 1.47 -12.64 10.45
C LYS A 77 2.83 -12.38 11.08
N THR A 78 3.08 -11.17 11.55
CA THR A 78 4.35 -10.81 12.19
C THR A 78 4.47 -11.45 13.57
N GLN A 79 3.38 -11.56 14.34
CA GLN A 79 3.37 -12.25 15.63
C GLN A 79 3.66 -13.75 15.49
N ASP A 80 3.15 -14.39 14.43
CA ASP A 80 3.45 -15.79 14.09
C ASP A 80 4.96 -16.02 13.85
N ASP A 81 5.65 -15.04 13.25
CA ASP A 81 7.10 -15.09 12.98
C ASP A 81 7.96 -15.07 14.26
N PHE A 82 7.44 -14.52 15.37
CA PHE A 82 8.13 -14.48 16.66
C PHE A 82 7.92 -15.73 17.53
N LEU A 83 7.04 -16.66 17.15
CA LEU A 83 6.69 -17.86 17.94
C LEU A 83 7.61 -19.08 17.70
N ILE A 84 8.85 -18.86 17.24
CA ILE A 84 9.84 -19.91 16.95
C ILE A 84 10.89 -19.99 18.07
#